data_AF-A0A2Z5G5W1-F1
#
_entry.id   AF-A0A2Z5G5W1-F1
#
_cell.length_a   1.000
_cell.length_b   1.000
_cell.length_c   1.000
_cell.angle_alpha   90.00
_cell.angle_beta   90.00
_cell.angle_gamma   90.00
#
_symmetry.space_group_name_H-M   'P 1'
#
loop_
_entity.id
_entity.type
_entity.pdbx_description
1 polymer ?
#
loop_
_entity_poly.entity_id
_entity_poly.type
_entity_poly.pdbx_seq_one_letter_code
_entity_poly.pdbx_strand_id
1 'polypeptide(L)'
;MAPGWSPPAAWTRAEAEERRGGFEGALVTVNMRGTEKHRFKFGAAAGLVCSLLLGMAQVSAQQPRTATNPVVASATNPELQVMVDGRRTALTLAEFKDLPHKTVSYHNAHTKTDETYSGVPLIDLLAKYGAPTGDKLHGKALSDYIVATGSDGYRAVLALAETDPSFHPGDVIVADSMNGQPLDAKNGPFKLVVTEDKRPARSVRNLVSIELKATV
;
A
#
# COMPACT_ATOMS: atom_id res chain seq x y z
N MET A 1 -44.08 -9.30 -18.79
CA MET A 1 -43.61 -10.68 -19.04
C MET A 1 -42.13 -10.59 -19.42
N ALA A 2 -41.23 -10.99 -18.53
CA ALA A 2 -39.78 -11.01 -18.78
C ALA A 2 -39.35 -12.44 -19.19
N PRO A 3 -38.36 -12.61 -20.10
CA PRO A 3 -37.94 -13.94 -20.55
C PRO A 3 -37.16 -14.66 -19.45
N GLY A 4 -37.47 -15.94 -19.27
CA GLY A 4 -36.89 -16.80 -18.23
C GLY A 4 -35.40 -17.09 -18.47
N TRP A 5 -34.60 -16.90 -17.42
CA TRP A 5 -33.22 -17.34 -17.34
C TRP A 5 -33.18 -18.86 -17.11
N SER A 6 -32.36 -19.58 -17.90
CA SER A 6 -32.04 -20.99 -17.68
C SER A 6 -30.57 -21.12 -17.31
N PRO A 7 -30.22 -21.88 -16.25
CA PRO A 7 -28.82 -22.12 -15.89
C PRO A 7 -28.13 -23.05 -16.91
N PRO A 8 -26.81 -22.92 -17.11
CA PRO A 8 -26.06 -23.84 -17.96
C PRO A 8 -26.00 -25.25 -17.35
N ALA A 9 -25.92 -26.26 -18.22
CA ALA A 9 -25.89 -27.67 -17.85
C ALA A 9 -24.72 -28.00 -16.88
N ALA A 10 -24.97 -28.89 -15.93
CA ALA A 10 -23.95 -29.39 -15.02
C ALA A 10 -22.86 -30.15 -15.80
N TRP A 11 -21.60 -29.77 -15.57
CA TRP A 11 -20.42 -30.37 -16.18
C TRP A 11 -20.32 -31.87 -15.90
N THR A 12 -19.88 -32.64 -16.89
CA THR A 12 -19.73 -34.09 -16.73
C THR A 12 -18.48 -34.42 -15.92
N ARG A 13 -18.50 -35.56 -15.24
CA ARG A 13 -17.38 -36.04 -14.40
C ARG A 13 -16.08 -36.23 -15.20
N ALA A 14 -16.19 -36.51 -16.50
CA ALA A 14 -15.06 -36.68 -17.41
C ALA A 14 -14.32 -35.36 -17.72
N GLU A 15 -15.05 -34.25 -17.91
CA GLU A 15 -14.47 -32.93 -18.17
C GLU A 15 -13.77 -32.33 -16.94
N ALA A 16 -14.18 -32.75 -15.74
CA ALA A 16 -13.54 -32.37 -14.48
C ALA A 16 -12.23 -33.13 -14.22
N GLU A 17 -12.04 -34.31 -14.82
CA GLU A 17 -10.84 -35.14 -14.64
C GLU A 17 -9.73 -34.79 -15.63
N GLU A 18 -10.05 -34.38 -16.86
CA GLU A 18 -9.06 -33.93 -17.84
C GLU A 18 -8.28 -32.69 -17.38
N ARG A 19 -8.91 -31.82 -16.57
CA ARG A 19 -8.27 -30.63 -15.98
C ARG A 19 -7.40 -30.93 -14.76
N ARG A 20 -7.35 -32.18 -14.28
CA ARG A 20 -6.52 -32.60 -13.13
C ARG A 20 -5.16 -33.20 -13.51
N GLY A 21 -4.92 -33.51 -14.78
CA GLY A 21 -3.67 -34.12 -15.25
C GLY A 21 -2.68 -33.09 -15.78
N GLY A 22 -1.91 -32.43 -14.92
CA GLY A 22 -0.90 -31.49 -15.41
C GLY A 22 -0.08 -30.75 -14.37
N PHE A 23 0.42 -31.42 -13.33
CA PHE A 23 1.53 -30.90 -12.53
C PHE A 23 2.39 -32.07 -12.06
N GLU A 24 3.30 -32.53 -12.93
CA GLU A 24 4.44 -33.34 -12.49
C GLU A 24 5.36 -32.45 -11.65
N GLY A 25 5.62 -32.90 -10.42
CA GLY A 25 6.43 -32.18 -9.44
C GLY A 25 7.90 -32.14 -9.82
N ALA A 26 8.37 -30.98 -10.28
CA ALA A 26 9.77 -30.64 -10.22
C ALA A 26 10.11 -30.20 -8.78
N LEU A 27 10.66 -31.12 -7.99
CA LEU A 27 11.32 -30.80 -6.73
C LEU A 27 12.55 -29.95 -7.01
N VAL A 28 12.44 -28.63 -6.86
CA VAL A 28 13.61 -27.74 -6.85
C VAL A 28 14.26 -27.83 -5.47
N THR A 29 15.36 -28.58 -5.38
CA THR A 29 16.23 -28.59 -4.20
C THR A 29 16.96 -27.24 -4.10
N VAL A 30 16.53 -26.38 -3.19
CA VAL A 30 17.27 -25.14 -2.87
C VAL A 30 18.42 -25.50 -1.94
N ASN A 31 19.65 -25.43 -2.47
CA ASN A 31 20.88 -25.64 -1.72
C ASN A 31 21.19 -24.37 -0.90
N MET A 32 20.80 -24.32 0.38
CA MET A 32 21.18 -23.24 1.28
C MET A 32 22.63 -23.46 1.76
N ARG A 33 23.61 -22.78 1.14
CA ARG A 33 24.96 -22.60 1.69
C ARG A 33 25.20 -21.12 2.00
N GLY A 34 25.65 -20.88 3.23
CA GLY A 34 26.32 -19.64 3.61
C GLY A 34 25.58 -18.82 4.65
N THR A 35 25.71 -19.19 5.93
CA THR A 35 25.49 -18.25 7.04
C THR A 35 26.86 -17.80 7.55
N GLU A 36 27.29 -16.59 7.17
CA GLU A 36 28.48 -15.98 7.77
C GLU A 36 28.12 -15.43 9.16
N LYS A 37 28.67 -16.06 10.19
CA LYS A 37 28.61 -15.60 11.57
C LYS A 37 29.77 -14.63 11.80
N HIS A 38 29.51 -13.33 11.79
CA HIS A 38 30.50 -12.36 12.26
C HIS A 38 30.62 -12.42 13.78
N ARG A 39 31.76 -12.97 14.24
CA ARG A 39 32.19 -13.00 15.64
C ARG A 39 32.82 -11.65 15.99
N PHE A 40 32.10 -10.80 16.71
CA PHE A 40 32.71 -9.65 17.39
C PHE A 40 33.33 -10.12 18.71
N LYS A 41 34.67 -10.05 18.80
CA LYS A 41 35.43 -10.19 20.04
C LYS A 41 35.62 -8.80 20.63
N PHE A 42 35.04 -8.54 21.80
CA PHE A 42 35.48 -7.42 22.64
C PHE A 42 36.28 -8.00 23.81
N GLY A 43 37.56 -7.63 23.86
CA GLY A 43 38.51 -8.04 24.88
C GLY A 43 38.23 -7.33 26.21
N ALA A 44 38.38 -8.09 27.28
CA ALA A 44 38.42 -7.61 28.64
C ALA A 44 39.79 -7.00 28.96
N ALA A 45 39.81 -5.91 29.73
CA ALA A 45 40.95 -5.52 30.55
C ALA A 45 40.42 -4.86 31.84
N ALA A 46 40.88 -5.38 32.98
CA ALA A 46 40.53 -5.01 34.33
C ALA A 46 41.62 -4.13 34.97
N GLY A 47 41.25 -3.41 36.04
CA GLY A 47 42.15 -2.71 36.98
C GLY A 47 41.45 -1.47 37.53
N LEU A 48 40.80 -1.46 38.70
CA LEU A 48 41.22 -1.63 40.10
C LEU A 48 41.88 -0.36 40.73
N VAL A 49 41.06 0.32 41.56
CA VAL A 49 41.35 1.06 42.83
C VAL A 49 42.19 2.34 42.80
N CYS A 50 41.62 3.46 43.29
CA CYS A 50 42.07 4.17 44.51
C CYS A 50 41.31 5.49 44.80
N SER A 51 40.92 5.63 46.08
CA SER A 51 41.01 6.83 46.92
C SER A 51 40.09 8.05 46.73
N LEU A 52 39.28 8.22 47.78
CA LEU A 52 38.90 9.46 48.47
C LEU A 52 39.62 10.73 48.00
N LEU A 53 38.85 11.73 47.56
CA LEU A 53 39.08 13.13 47.91
C LEU A 53 37.74 13.91 48.00
N LEU A 54 37.59 14.56 49.14
CA LEU A 54 36.57 15.53 49.53
C LEU A 54 36.67 16.76 48.60
N GLY A 55 35.57 17.17 47.98
CA GLY A 55 35.55 18.38 47.13
C GLY A 55 34.13 18.92 47.00
N MET A 56 33.90 20.10 47.57
CA MET A 56 32.62 20.78 47.65
C MET A 56 32.06 21.06 46.25
N ALA A 57 30.89 20.52 45.92
CA ALA A 57 30.13 20.89 44.75
C ALA A 57 28.76 21.41 45.18
N GLN A 58 28.47 22.61 44.73
CA GLN A 58 27.42 23.48 45.23
C GLN A 58 26.03 22.87 45.06
N VAL A 59 25.20 23.03 46.09
CA VAL A 59 23.74 22.88 45.99
C VAL A 59 23.25 23.97 45.03
N SER A 60 23.11 23.63 43.75
CA SER A 60 22.23 24.34 42.85
C SER A 60 20.85 23.69 42.97
N ALA A 61 19.90 24.41 43.54
CA ALA A 61 18.50 24.04 43.51
C ALA A 61 18.07 23.77 42.06
N GLN A 62 17.83 22.51 41.73
CA GLN A 62 17.35 22.11 40.42
C GLN A 62 15.83 22.30 40.42
N GLN A 63 15.39 23.46 39.92
CA GLN A 63 14.01 23.74 39.57
C GLN A 63 13.45 22.56 38.75
N PRO A 64 12.29 21.98 39.06
CA PRO A 64 11.63 21.06 38.14
C PRO A 64 11.32 21.85 36.87
N ARG A 65 12.13 21.65 35.82
CA ARG A 65 11.78 22.08 34.48
C ARG A 65 10.65 21.14 34.03
N THR A 66 9.43 21.52 34.33
CA THR A 66 8.30 21.22 33.44
C THR A 66 8.65 21.85 32.10
N ALA A 67 9.36 21.11 31.27
CA ALA A 67 9.34 21.32 29.84
C ALA A 67 7.97 20.87 29.34
N THR A 68 6.94 21.66 29.62
CA THR A 68 5.78 21.75 28.73
C THR A 68 6.27 22.43 27.47
N ASN A 69 6.97 21.66 26.65
CA ASN A 69 6.96 21.92 25.22
C ASN A 69 5.50 21.72 24.83
N PRO A 70 4.76 22.74 24.35
CA PRO A 70 3.53 22.44 23.68
C PRO A 70 3.96 21.69 22.42
N VAL A 71 3.94 20.37 22.45
CA VAL A 71 3.62 19.61 21.25
C VAL A 71 2.19 20.04 20.96
N VAL A 72 2.05 21.18 20.30
CA VAL A 72 0.87 21.50 19.53
C VAL A 72 0.85 20.35 18.53
N ALA A 73 0.08 19.32 18.85
CA ALA A 73 -0.30 18.32 17.88
C ALA A 73 -0.97 19.15 16.79
N SER A 74 -0.21 19.46 15.74
CA SER A 74 -0.76 19.99 14.52
C SER A 74 -1.91 19.07 14.17
N ALA A 75 -3.12 19.60 14.13
CA ALA A 75 -4.23 18.92 13.51
C ALA A 75 -3.78 18.67 12.07
N THR A 76 -3.20 17.50 11.85
CA THR A 76 -2.53 17.20 10.59
C THR A 76 -3.65 16.81 9.66
N ASN A 77 -4.11 17.76 8.85
CA ASN A 77 -5.06 17.46 7.79
C ASN A 77 -4.41 16.37 6.94
N PRO A 78 -5.02 15.18 6.82
CA PRO A 78 -4.40 14.09 6.09
C PRO A 78 -4.24 14.47 4.60
N GLU A 79 -3.04 14.26 4.08
CA GLU A 79 -2.66 14.57 2.70
C GLU A 79 -2.11 13.34 1.99
N LEU A 80 -2.50 13.17 0.74
CA LEU A 80 -1.97 12.18 -0.18
C LEU A 80 -0.95 12.84 -1.11
N GLN A 81 0.24 12.26 -1.22
CA GLN A 81 1.30 12.75 -2.09
C GLN A 81 1.19 12.08 -3.46
N VAL A 82 0.88 12.83 -4.51
CA VAL A 82 0.84 12.32 -5.89
C VAL A 82 2.07 12.81 -6.65
N MET A 83 2.76 11.89 -7.31
CA MET A 83 3.98 12.17 -8.06
C MET A 83 3.84 11.65 -9.49
N VAL A 84 3.99 12.56 -10.47
CA VAL A 84 3.95 12.25 -11.90
C VAL A 84 5.06 13.06 -12.58
N ASP A 85 5.89 12.41 -13.40
CA ASP A 85 7.02 13.05 -14.10
C ASP A 85 7.95 13.87 -13.19
N GLY A 86 8.20 13.37 -11.97
CA GLY A 86 9.02 14.03 -10.95
C GLY A 86 8.38 15.26 -10.30
N ARG A 87 7.19 15.68 -10.72
CA ARG A 87 6.39 16.71 -10.03
C ARG A 87 5.66 16.08 -8.86
N ARG A 88 5.75 16.72 -7.70
CA ARG A 88 5.08 16.30 -6.47
C ARG A 88 3.97 17.27 -6.12
N THR A 89 2.78 16.74 -5.87
CA THR A 89 1.61 17.50 -5.42
C THR A 89 1.04 16.86 -4.16
N ALA A 90 0.80 17.68 -3.15
CA ALA A 90 0.05 17.28 -1.96
C ALA A 90 -1.44 17.52 -2.21
N LEU A 91 -2.26 16.52 -1.97
CA LEU A 91 -3.71 16.59 -2.10
C LEU A 91 -4.33 16.34 -0.73
N THR A 92 -5.01 17.34 -0.19
CA THR A 92 -5.69 17.20 1.11
C THR A 92 -6.91 16.30 0.99
N LEU A 93 -7.35 15.70 2.10
CA LEU A 93 -8.57 14.89 2.13
C LEU A 93 -9.83 15.68 1.71
N ALA A 94 -9.88 16.98 1.99
CA ALA A 94 -10.99 17.83 1.55
C ALA A 94 -11.03 17.95 0.02
N GLU A 95 -9.91 18.31 -0.61
CA GLU A 95 -9.79 18.40 -2.06
C GLU A 95 -10.00 17.04 -2.74
N PHE A 96 -9.59 15.95 -2.08
CA PHE A 96 -9.79 14.59 -2.57
C PHE A 96 -11.29 14.25 -2.65
N LYS A 97 -12.08 14.61 -1.64
CA LYS A 97 -13.53 14.35 -1.58
C LYS A 97 -14.33 15.04 -2.68
N ASP A 98 -13.84 16.17 -3.17
CA ASP A 98 -14.47 16.91 -4.26
C ASP A 98 -14.22 16.28 -5.65
N LEU A 99 -13.32 15.30 -5.76
CA LEU A 99 -13.05 14.59 -7.01
C LEU A 99 -14.17 13.59 -7.34
N PRO A 100 -14.34 13.20 -8.61
CA PRO A 100 -15.32 12.17 -9.00
C PRO A 100 -15.02 10.83 -8.33
N HIS A 101 -15.97 10.36 -7.52
CA HIS A 101 -15.88 9.06 -6.85
C HIS A 101 -16.56 7.95 -7.66
N LYS A 102 -16.00 6.75 -7.57
CA LYS A 102 -16.55 5.49 -8.02
C LYS A 102 -16.66 4.54 -6.83
N THR A 103 -17.78 3.84 -6.77
CA THR A 103 -18.01 2.78 -5.79
C THR A 103 -17.63 1.43 -6.40
N VAL A 104 -16.83 0.65 -5.69
CA VAL A 104 -16.42 -0.71 -6.08
C VAL A 104 -16.70 -1.69 -4.96
N SER A 105 -17.15 -2.89 -5.31
CA SER A 105 -17.43 -3.96 -4.36
C SER A 105 -16.71 -5.22 -4.80
N TYR A 106 -16.03 -5.90 -3.87
CA TYR A 106 -15.43 -7.20 -4.15
C TYR A 106 -15.44 -8.09 -2.91
N HIS A 107 -15.39 -9.40 -3.16
CA HIS A 107 -15.30 -10.40 -2.11
C HIS A 107 -13.85 -10.53 -1.64
N ASN A 108 -13.57 -10.14 -0.40
CA ASN A 108 -12.23 -10.29 0.17
C ASN A 108 -12.05 -11.74 0.65
N ALA A 109 -11.29 -12.53 -0.12
CA ALA A 109 -11.05 -13.95 0.19
C ALA A 109 -10.29 -14.19 1.51
N HIS A 110 -9.59 -13.17 2.05
CA HIS A 110 -8.85 -13.29 3.32
C HIS A 110 -9.78 -13.14 4.53
N THR A 111 -10.67 -12.15 4.51
CA THR A 111 -11.64 -11.90 5.58
C THR A 111 -12.95 -12.66 5.39
N LYS A 112 -13.18 -13.19 4.17
CA LYS A 112 -14.42 -13.85 3.73
C LYS A 112 -15.65 -12.94 3.81
N THR A 113 -15.44 -11.65 3.57
CA THR A 113 -16.49 -10.62 3.61
C THR A 113 -16.51 -9.84 2.31
N ASP A 114 -17.71 -9.42 1.90
CA ASP A 114 -17.85 -8.44 0.83
C ASP A 114 -17.52 -7.05 1.37
N GLU A 115 -16.63 -6.36 0.67
CA GLU A 115 -16.18 -5.01 1.04
C GLU A 115 -16.59 -4.05 -0.07
N THR A 116 -17.29 -2.96 0.29
CA THR A 116 -17.65 -1.90 -0.65
C THR A 116 -16.86 -0.65 -0.32
N TYR A 117 -16.05 -0.19 -1.25
CA TYR A 117 -15.25 1.02 -1.13
C TYR A 117 -15.76 2.09 -2.07
N SER A 118 -15.65 3.35 -1.64
CA SER A 118 -15.88 4.51 -2.50
C SER A 118 -14.60 5.35 -2.50
N GLY A 119 -14.24 5.84 -3.68
CA GLY A 119 -12.97 6.52 -3.88
C GLY A 119 -12.79 7.03 -5.31
N VAL A 120 -11.67 7.69 -5.55
CA VAL A 120 -11.34 8.23 -6.88
C VAL A 120 -10.64 7.14 -7.71
N PRO A 121 -11.04 6.90 -8.97
CA PRO A 121 -10.29 6.03 -9.87
C PRO A 121 -8.83 6.48 -10.01
N LEU A 122 -7.89 5.55 -9.85
CA LEU A 122 -6.47 5.87 -9.84
C LEU A 122 -6.00 6.46 -11.17
N ILE A 123 -6.51 5.93 -12.28
CA ILE A 123 -6.20 6.42 -13.63
C ILE A 123 -6.64 7.89 -13.81
N ASP A 124 -7.83 8.26 -13.33
CA ASP A 124 -8.35 9.62 -13.44
C ASP A 124 -7.57 10.60 -12.54
N LEU A 125 -7.20 10.14 -11.34
CA LEU A 125 -6.36 10.90 -10.43
C LEU A 125 -5.00 11.22 -11.05
N LEU A 126 -4.35 10.23 -11.68
CA LEU A 126 -3.07 10.41 -12.35
C LEU A 126 -3.20 11.24 -13.64
N ALA A 127 -4.28 11.08 -14.39
CA ALA A 127 -4.57 11.85 -15.60
C ALA A 127 -4.68 13.36 -15.31
N LYS A 128 -5.24 13.74 -14.15
CA LYS A 128 -5.27 15.13 -13.67
C LYS A 128 -3.87 15.76 -13.60
N TYR A 129 -2.83 14.94 -13.40
CA TYR A 129 -1.44 15.35 -13.32
C TYR A 129 -0.62 15.02 -14.58
N GLY A 130 -1.28 14.61 -15.67
CA GLY A 130 -0.65 14.44 -16.99
C GLY A 130 -0.32 13.01 -17.39
N ALA A 131 -0.71 12.00 -16.60
CA ALA A 131 -0.51 10.61 -17.00
C ALA A 131 -1.32 10.24 -18.28
N PRO A 132 -0.77 9.41 -19.18
CA PRO A 132 -1.48 8.96 -20.37
C PRO A 132 -2.59 7.95 -20.01
N THR A 133 -3.71 8.03 -20.72
CA THR A 133 -4.90 7.16 -20.53
C THR A 133 -5.53 6.78 -21.88
N GLY A 134 -6.32 5.71 -21.90
CA GLY A 134 -7.04 5.19 -23.05
C GLY A 134 -6.14 5.04 -24.27
N ASP A 135 -6.56 5.61 -25.40
CA ASP A 135 -5.81 5.58 -26.65
C ASP A 135 -4.42 6.24 -26.59
N LYS A 136 -4.15 7.08 -25.57
CA LYS A 136 -2.82 7.70 -25.36
C LYS A 136 -1.87 6.80 -24.57
N LEU A 137 -2.39 5.77 -23.91
CA LEU A 137 -1.60 4.80 -23.17
C LEU A 137 -1.09 3.72 -24.12
N HIS A 138 -0.02 4.03 -24.85
CA HIS A 138 0.58 3.11 -25.83
C HIS A 138 2.09 3.26 -25.90
N GLY A 139 2.76 2.35 -26.63
CA GLY A 139 4.20 2.41 -26.84
C GLY A 139 4.98 2.34 -25.53
N LYS A 140 5.88 3.30 -25.30
CA LYS A 140 6.72 3.34 -24.07
C LYS A 140 5.91 3.44 -22.79
N ALA A 141 4.75 4.12 -22.81
CA ALA A 141 3.91 4.28 -21.64
C ALA A 141 3.33 2.96 -21.10
N LEU A 142 3.28 1.89 -21.91
CA LEU A 142 2.87 0.55 -21.45
C LEU A 142 3.88 -0.08 -20.49
N SER A 143 5.11 0.44 -20.45
CA SER A 143 6.13 0.02 -19.48
C SER A 143 6.15 0.89 -18.22
N ASP A 144 5.31 1.93 -18.14
CA ASP A 144 5.22 2.77 -16.97
C ASP A 144 4.49 2.05 -15.84
N TYR A 145 4.88 2.37 -14.61
CA TYR A 145 4.37 1.68 -13.43
C TYR A 145 4.17 2.64 -12.27
N ILE A 146 3.24 2.28 -11.40
CA ILE A 146 2.82 3.05 -10.24
C ILE A 146 3.39 2.39 -8.99
N VAL A 147 3.99 3.19 -8.12
CA VAL A 147 4.42 2.77 -6.78
C VAL A 147 3.53 3.40 -5.73
N ALA A 148 2.72 2.58 -5.06
CA ALA A 148 1.87 2.98 -3.95
C ALA A 148 2.58 2.70 -2.62
N THR A 149 2.63 3.69 -1.73
CA THR A 149 3.35 3.57 -0.45
C THR A 149 2.43 3.89 0.73
N GLY A 150 2.40 2.97 1.71
CA GLY A 150 1.72 3.15 2.99
C GLY A 150 2.60 3.88 4.01
N SER A 151 1.99 4.45 5.05
CA SER A 151 2.72 5.15 6.12
C SER A 151 3.67 4.23 6.91
N ASP A 152 3.43 2.92 6.89
CA ASP A 152 4.29 1.88 7.48
C ASP A 152 5.49 1.51 6.58
N GLY A 153 5.66 2.18 5.44
CA GLY A 153 6.71 1.90 4.46
C GLY A 153 6.38 0.73 3.53
N TYR A 154 5.22 0.07 3.68
CA TYR A 154 4.76 -0.96 2.77
C TYR A 154 4.58 -0.40 1.36
N ARG A 155 5.01 -1.15 0.35
CA ARG A 155 4.95 -0.74 -1.05
C ARG A 155 4.36 -1.82 -1.93
N ALA A 156 3.51 -1.41 -2.86
CA ALA A 156 3.01 -2.24 -3.95
C ALA A 156 3.24 -1.54 -5.29
N VAL A 157 3.41 -2.35 -6.34
CA VAL A 157 3.59 -1.88 -7.72
C VAL A 157 2.44 -2.39 -8.58
N LEU A 158 1.97 -1.52 -9.47
CA LEU A 158 1.03 -1.84 -10.53
C LEU A 158 1.58 -1.30 -11.85
N ALA A 159 1.38 -2.00 -12.96
CA ALA A 159 1.57 -1.37 -14.27
C ALA A 159 0.52 -0.26 -14.46
N LEU A 160 0.87 0.82 -15.17
CA LEU A 160 -0.10 1.90 -15.46
C LEU A 160 -1.33 1.36 -16.21
N ALA A 161 -1.11 0.44 -17.15
CA ALA A 161 -2.16 -0.22 -17.91
C ALA A 161 -3.13 -1.07 -17.06
N GLU A 162 -2.73 -1.54 -15.87
CA GLU A 162 -3.66 -2.25 -14.97
C GLU A 162 -4.75 -1.33 -14.39
N THR A 163 -4.52 0.00 -14.42
CA THR A 163 -5.45 0.99 -13.88
C THR A 163 -6.42 1.54 -14.92
N ASP A 164 -6.16 1.28 -16.21
CA ASP A 164 -6.94 1.81 -17.32
C ASP A 164 -8.02 0.80 -17.77
N PRO A 165 -9.32 1.21 -17.80
CA PRO A 165 -10.41 0.31 -18.17
C PRO A 165 -10.36 -0.18 -19.63
N SER A 166 -9.56 0.46 -20.49
CA SER A 166 -9.35 0.03 -21.88
C SER A 166 -8.44 -1.21 -21.98
N PHE A 167 -7.66 -1.49 -20.92
CA PHE A 167 -6.67 -2.57 -20.87
C PHE A 167 -7.05 -3.67 -19.89
N HIS A 168 -7.67 -3.30 -18.77
CA HIS A 168 -7.91 -4.20 -17.67
C HIS A 168 -9.35 -4.06 -17.14
N PRO A 169 -10.09 -5.16 -16.91
CA PRO A 169 -11.49 -5.09 -16.47
C PRO A 169 -11.64 -4.68 -15.00
N GLY A 170 -10.57 -4.82 -14.23
CA GLY A 170 -10.53 -4.52 -12.81
C GLY A 170 -10.45 -3.03 -12.50
N ASP A 171 -11.06 -2.65 -11.38
CA ASP A 171 -10.98 -1.30 -10.87
C ASP A 171 -9.80 -1.15 -9.90
N VAL A 172 -9.08 -0.02 -10.08
CA VAL A 172 -8.08 0.44 -9.13
C VAL A 172 -8.49 1.83 -8.66
N ILE A 173 -8.82 1.94 -7.37
CA ILE A 173 -9.28 3.19 -6.77
C ILE A 173 -8.43 3.56 -5.55
N VAL A 174 -8.35 4.86 -5.29
CA VAL A 174 -7.93 5.38 -3.98
C VAL A 174 -9.19 5.64 -3.19
N ALA A 175 -9.47 4.81 -2.19
CA ALA A 175 -10.64 4.92 -1.34
C ALA A 175 -10.39 5.87 -0.16
N ASP A 176 -11.41 6.64 0.19
CA ASP A 176 -11.50 7.45 1.42
C ASP A 176 -12.63 6.96 2.35
N SER A 177 -13.46 6.03 1.86
CA SER A 177 -14.62 5.50 2.56
C SER A 177 -14.87 4.02 2.24
N MET A 178 -15.45 3.33 3.22
CA MET A 178 -15.88 1.93 3.14
C MET A 178 -17.28 1.81 3.73
N ASN A 179 -18.19 1.18 2.98
CA ASN A 179 -19.60 1.00 3.36
C ASN A 179 -20.31 2.31 3.76
N GLY A 180 -19.98 3.41 3.05
CA GLY A 180 -20.56 4.73 3.29
C GLY A 180 -20.03 5.45 4.54
N GLN A 181 -19.04 4.88 5.23
CA GLN A 181 -18.37 5.50 6.38
C GLN A 181 -16.93 5.84 6.02
N PRO A 182 -16.31 6.85 6.67
CA PRO A 182 -14.87 7.07 6.57
C PRO A 182 -14.10 5.80 6.91
N LEU A 183 -12.95 5.62 6.26
CA LEU A 183 -12.06 4.50 6.59
C LEU A 183 -11.66 4.49 8.06
N ASP A 184 -11.54 3.28 8.63
CA ASP A 184 -11.13 3.10 10.01
C ASP A 184 -9.64 3.41 10.24
N ALA A 185 -9.22 3.48 11.50
CA ALA A 185 -7.83 3.76 11.86
C ALA A 185 -6.82 2.73 11.29
N LYS A 186 -7.27 1.51 10.99
CA LYS A 186 -6.42 0.47 10.41
C LYS A 186 -6.14 0.75 8.93
N ASN A 187 -7.14 1.21 8.19
CA ASN A 187 -7.02 1.54 6.78
C ASN A 187 -6.47 2.95 6.54
N GLY A 188 -6.58 3.86 7.53
CA GLY A 188 -6.10 5.23 7.41
C GLY A 188 -7.02 6.10 6.54
N PRO A 189 -6.69 7.39 6.36
CA PRO A 189 -7.53 8.33 5.62
C PRO A 189 -7.64 8.01 4.13
N PHE A 190 -6.66 7.29 3.58
CA PHE A 190 -6.65 6.83 2.19
C PHE A 190 -6.20 5.37 2.13
N LYS A 191 -6.80 4.60 1.22
CA LYS A 191 -6.42 3.21 0.95
C LYS A 191 -6.44 2.94 -0.55
N LEU A 192 -5.40 2.31 -1.07
CA LEU A 192 -5.45 1.75 -2.41
C LEU A 192 -6.28 0.45 -2.41
N VAL A 193 -7.18 0.32 -3.37
CA VAL A 193 -8.02 -0.87 -3.56
C VAL A 193 -7.86 -1.35 -5.00
N VAL A 194 -7.58 -2.64 -5.16
CA VAL A 194 -7.44 -3.34 -6.45
C VAL A 194 -8.44 -4.49 -6.47
N THR A 195 -9.44 -4.46 -7.35
CA THR A 195 -10.57 -5.42 -7.25
C THR A 195 -10.24 -6.81 -7.77
N GLU A 196 -9.34 -6.94 -8.75
CA GLU A 196 -9.01 -8.23 -9.39
C GLU A 196 -7.93 -9.02 -8.64
N ASP A 197 -7.41 -8.46 -7.55
CA ASP A 197 -6.45 -9.14 -6.69
C ASP A 197 -7.15 -10.26 -5.91
N LYS A 198 -6.91 -11.52 -6.30
CA LYS A 198 -7.39 -12.70 -5.54
C LYS A 198 -7.03 -12.66 -4.06
N ARG A 199 -5.86 -12.11 -3.75
CA ARG A 199 -5.44 -11.74 -2.38
C ARG A 199 -5.17 -10.24 -2.40
N PRO A 200 -5.71 -9.45 -1.47
CA PRO A 200 -5.59 -7.99 -1.47
C PRO A 200 -4.21 -7.53 -0.97
N ALA A 201 -3.13 -8.14 -1.45
CA ALA A 201 -1.77 -7.83 -1.05
C ALA A 201 -1.31 -6.48 -1.64
N ARG A 202 -1.80 -6.09 -2.81
CA ARG A 202 -1.50 -4.78 -3.41
C ARG A 202 -2.46 -3.67 -2.97
N SER A 203 -3.50 -3.99 -2.21
CA SER A 203 -4.39 -3.01 -1.58
C SER A 203 -3.72 -2.36 -0.37
N VAL A 204 -2.96 -1.29 -0.62
CA VAL A 204 -2.14 -0.58 0.38
C VAL A 204 -3.02 0.25 1.32
N ARG A 205 -2.99 -0.09 2.62
CA ARG A 205 -3.58 0.72 3.70
C ARG A 205 -2.69 1.90 4.10
N ASN A 206 -3.27 2.89 4.77
CA ASN A 206 -2.63 4.13 5.20
C ASN A 206 -1.81 4.74 4.07
N LEU A 207 -2.42 4.85 2.89
CA LEU A 207 -1.74 5.30 1.69
C LEU A 207 -1.31 6.75 1.87
N VAL A 208 -0.01 7.00 1.73
CA VAL A 208 0.58 8.34 1.87
C VAL A 208 1.18 8.86 0.58
N SER A 209 1.56 7.98 -0.35
CA SER A 209 2.05 8.42 -1.65
C SER A 209 1.73 7.47 -2.80
N ILE A 210 1.56 8.07 -3.98
CA ILE A 210 1.42 7.40 -5.27
C ILE A 210 2.40 8.05 -6.23
N GLU A 211 3.25 7.24 -6.85
CA GLU A 211 4.27 7.72 -7.79
C GLU A 211 4.16 6.97 -9.12
N LEU A 212 3.86 7.68 -10.20
CA LEU A 212 3.99 7.16 -11.56
C LEU A 212 5.45 7.29 -11.99
N LYS A 213 6.04 6.18 -12.43
CA LYS A 213 7.42 6.09 -12.87
C LYS A 213 7.47 5.59 -14.29
N ALA A 214 8.20 6.33 -15.14
CA ALA A 214 8.53 5.87 -16.47
C ALA A 214 9.67 4.85 -16.41
N THR A 215 9.55 3.78 -17.19
CA THR A 215 10.69 2.87 -17.42
C THR A 215 11.60 3.49 -18.46
N VAL A 216 12.85 3.75 -18.06
CA VAL A 216 13.87 4.43 -18.87
C VAL A 216 14.43 3.52 -19.96
#